data_AF-A0A2V9FPI7-F1
#
_entry.id   AF-A0A2V9FPI7-F1
#
_cell.length_a   1.000
_cell.length_b   1.000
_cell.length_c   1.000
_cell.angle_alpha   90.00
_cell.angle_beta   90.00
_cell.angle_gamma   90.00
#
_symmetry.space_group_name_H-M   'P 1'
#
loop_
_entity.id
_entity.type
_entity.pdbx_description
1 polymer ?
#
loop_
_entity_poly.entity_id
_entity_poly.type
_entity_poly.pdbx_seq_one_letter_code
_entity_poly.pdbx_strand_id
1 'polypeptide(L)'
;MKENSNLSNLRKNILGVAWLWLGVLLMALALPLALPAQDTGYISGTVTDKSGASIVGADIVITSADGSLTRSTATNAGGAYVVAALPGGTYNLAVTAKGFQKFSATKVVLDVAQKIRVDVQLTVGEINEVIEVTGESVVQVETQSSELSGTVTGKQIDQLVLNGRNFTQLVNLVPGVVNQTGQDEGTVGIYGNVAFSMNGGRTEYNNWELDGGDNMDNGSNATLNVYPNPEAIAEFKVLTSNYGAQYGRNGSGTVEVETKSGGSSFHGSAFEYLRNDVFNARPWESGNDPAHPNPPYKKHDFGYTVGGPVYLPNHYNADKKKTFFF
;
A
#
# COMPACT_ATOMS: atom_id res chain seq x y z
N MET A 1 -21.18 -6.80 58.10
CA MET A 1 -21.55 -5.61 57.31
C MET A 1 -20.33 -4.82 56.77
N LYS A 2 -19.24 -5.49 56.35
CA LYS A 2 -18.02 -4.84 55.80
C LYS A 2 -17.65 -5.29 54.38
N GLU A 3 -18.34 -6.29 53.83
CA GLU A 3 -17.96 -6.95 52.56
C GLU A 3 -18.45 -6.19 51.31
N ASN A 4 -19.52 -5.39 51.42
CA ASN A 4 -20.10 -4.65 50.29
C ASN A 4 -19.33 -3.37 49.90
N SER A 5 -18.36 -2.91 50.71
CA SER A 5 -17.60 -1.67 50.41
C SER A 5 -16.42 -1.90 49.45
N ASN A 6 -15.83 -3.11 49.44
CA ASN A 6 -14.69 -3.41 48.57
C ASN A 6 -15.10 -3.62 47.10
N LEU A 7 -16.26 -4.22 46.85
CA LEU A 7 -16.76 -4.46 45.49
C LEU A 7 -17.17 -3.17 44.77
N SER A 8 -17.65 -2.15 45.50
CA SER A 8 -18.03 -0.86 44.90
C SER A 8 -16.79 -0.02 44.54
N ASN A 9 -15.72 -0.10 45.32
CA ASN A 9 -14.44 0.55 45.04
C ASN A 9 -13.70 -0.12 43.87
N LEU A 10 -13.77 -1.45 43.75
CA LEU A 10 -13.16 -2.17 42.61
C LEU A 10 -13.83 -1.80 41.27
N ARG A 11 -15.17 -1.69 41.23
CA ARG A 11 -15.92 -1.29 40.03
C ARG A 11 -15.64 0.16 39.61
N LYS A 12 -15.47 1.07 40.56
CA LYS A 12 -15.09 2.47 40.29
C LYS A 12 -13.68 2.58 39.70
N ASN A 13 -12.75 1.76 40.17
CA ASN A 13 -11.37 1.75 39.65
C ASN A 13 -11.30 1.14 38.23
N ILE A 14 -12.07 0.08 37.94
CA ILE A 14 -12.11 -0.52 36.59
C ILE A 14 -12.76 0.44 35.58
N LEU A 15 -13.84 1.11 35.96
CA LEU A 15 -14.47 2.13 35.12
C LEU A 15 -13.50 3.30 34.88
N GLY A 16 -12.87 3.85 35.93
CA GLY A 16 -11.90 4.94 35.79
C GLY A 16 -10.73 4.59 34.86
N VAL A 17 -10.20 3.37 34.95
CA VAL A 17 -9.15 2.86 34.07
C VAL A 17 -9.66 2.70 32.63
N ALA A 18 -10.88 2.19 32.42
CA ALA A 18 -11.48 2.07 31.09
C ALA A 18 -11.71 3.44 30.42
N TRP A 19 -12.15 4.45 31.17
CA TRP A 19 -12.27 5.82 30.68
C TRP A 19 -10.93 6.47 30.37
N LEU A 20 -9.88 6.13 31.13
CA LEU A 20 -8.50 6.56 30.86
C LEU A 20 -7.97 5.95 29.57
N TRP A 21 -8.16 4.64 29.36
CA TRP A 21 -7.79 3.97 28.11
C TRP A 21 -8.60 4.46 26.91
N LEU A 22 -9.90 4.71 27.08
CA LEU A 22 -10.75 5.30 26.04
C LEU A 22 -10.31 6.73 25.70
N GLY A 23 -9.92 7.51 26.71
CA GLY A 23 -9.37 8.86 26.54
C GLY A 23 -8.01 8.85 25.81
N VAL A 24 -7.12 7.92 26.16
CA VAL A 24 -5.83 7.72 25.45
C VAL A 24 -6.07 7.27 24.00
N LEU A 25 -7.01 6.36 23.76
CA LEU A 25 -7.40 5.91 22.42
C LEU A 25 -7.95 7.08 21.58
N LEU A 26 -8.87 7.87 22.14
CA LEU A 26 -9.44 9.05 21.48
C LEU A 26 -8.39 10.14 21.21
N MET A 27 -7.42 10.31 22.11
CA MET A 27 -6.32 11.27 21.94
C MET A 27 -5.30 10.78 20.88
N ALA A 28 -5.07 9.47 20.79
CA ALA A 28 -4.27 8.86 19.71
C ALA A 28 -4.96 9.00 18.34
N LEU A 29 -6.29 8.86 18.28
CA LEU A 29 -7.12 9.08 17.07
C LEU A 29 -7.26 10.57 16.68
N ALA A 30 -7.03 11.50 17.61
CA ALA A 30 -7.16 12.94 17.38
C ALA A 30 -5.85 13.64 16.98
N LEU A 31 -4.71 12.94 17.02
CA LEU A 31 -3.46 13.45 16.48
C LEU A 31 -3.56 13.48 14.94
N PRO A 32 -3.40 14.65 14.30
CA PRO A 32 -3.36 14.70 12.84
C PRO A 32 -2.10 13.96 12.39
N LEU A 33 -2.29 12.75 11.84
CA LEU A 33 -1.29 12.02 11.05
C LEU A 33 -1.06 12.77 9.74
N ALA A 34 -0.55 14.00 9.82
CA ALA A 34 0.01 14.73 8.70
C ALA A 34 1.53 14.61 8.78
N LEU A 35 2.02 13.37 8.83
CA LEU A 35 3.37 13.08 8.36
C LEU A 35 3.24 12.98 6.84
N PRO A 36 3.82 13.89 6.02
CA PRO A 36 4.16 13.54 4.65
C PRO A 36 5.02 12.28 4.67
N ALA A 37 4.38 11.11 4.55
CA ALA A 37 5.03 9.88 4.15
C ALA A 37 5.71 10.16 2.81
N GLN A 38 7.01 9.90 2.77
CA GLN A 38 7.90 10.41 1.74
C GLN A 38 8.12 9.39 0.62
N ASP A 39 7.16 8.50 0.36
CA ASP A 39 7.20 7.68 -0.83
C ASP A 39 5.82 7.57 -1.46
N THR A 40 5.65 8.29 -2.56
CA THR A 40 4.38 8.41 -3.27
C THR A 40 4.72 8.53 -4.74
N GLY A 41 3.90 7.90 -5.58
CA GLY A 41 4.03 8.04 -7.01
C GLY A 41 3.78 9.47 -7.48
N TYR A 42 4.09 9.73 -8.75
CA TYR A 42 3.71 10.98 -9.40
C TYR A 42 3.21 10.73 -10.81
N ILE A 43 2.34 11.64 -11.25
CA ILE A 43 1.86 11.72 -12.63
C ILE A 43 2.48 12.97 -13.24
N SER A 44 3.19 12.80 -14.35
CA SER A 44 3.84 13.89 -15.08
C SER A 44 3.42 13.90 -16.54
N GLY A 45 3.72 14.97 -17.26
CA GLY A 45 3.48 14.99 -18.70
C GLY A 45 3.66 16.37 -19.29
N THR A 46 3.31 16.46 -20.56
CA THR A 46 3.29 17.71 -21.33
C THR A 46 1.92 17.92 -21.96
N VAL A 47 1.48 19.17 -22.01
CA VAL A 47 0.25 19.57 -22.67
C VAL A 47 0.59 20.36 -23.92
N THR A 48 0.13 19.87 -25.06
CA THR A 48 0.36 20.50 -26.38
C THR A 48 -0.95 20.69 -27.14
N ASP A 49 -0.95 21.51 -28.17
CA ASP A 49 -2.04 21.56 -29.16
C ASP A 49 -1.82 20.56 -30.32
N LYS A 50 -2.74 20.54 -31.29
CA LYS A 50 -2.65 19.70 -32.51
C LYS A 50 -1.46 20.04 -33.42
N SER A 51 -0.88 21.24 -33.31
CA SER A 51 0.33 21.62 -34.05
C SER A 51 1.62 21.17 -33.34
N GLY A 52 1.51 20.68 -32.10
CA GLY A 52 2.63 20.31 -31.24
C GLY A 52 3.17 21.48 -30.41
N ALA A 53 2.50 22.63 -30.39
CA ALA A 53 2.90 23.77 -29.58
C ALA A 53 2.54 23.55 -28.10
N SER A 54 3.46 23.85 -27.19
CA SER A 54 3.24 23.74 -25.75
C SER A 54 2.20 24.72 -25.25
N ILE A 55 1.30 24.25 -24.38
CA ILE A 55 0.25 25.07 -23.76
C ILE A 55 0.69 25.44 -22.34
N VAL A 56 0.90 26.74 -22.10
CA VAL A 56 1.32 27.28 -20.81
C VAL A 56 0.11 27.62 -19.94
N GLY A 57 0.19 27.32 -18.64
CA GLY A 57 -0.88 27.64 -17.68
C GLY A 57 -2.16 26.82 -17.87
N ALA A 58 -2.08 25.63 -18.50
CA ALA A 58 -3.17 24.68 -18.47
C ALA A 58 -3.35 24.15 -17.04
N ASP A 59 -4.57 24.15 -16.54
CA ASP A 59 -4.93 23.66 -15.22
C ASP A 59 -5.10 22.14 -15.27
N ILE A 60 -4.34 21.45 -14.42
CA ILE A 60 -4.29 20.00 -14.29
C ILE A 60 -4.90 19.64 -12.96
N VAL A 61 -5.93 18.78 -12.97
CA VAL A 61 -6.59 18.29 -11.77
C VAL A 61 -6.58 16.77 -11.79
N ILE A 62 -6.03 16.17 -10.74
CA ILE A 62 -6.01 14.73 -10.53
C ILE A 62 -6.87 14.42 -9.31
N THR A 63 -7.85 13.54 -9.50
CA THR A 63 -8.78 13.13 -8.45
C THR A 63 -8.77 11.61 -8.34
N SER A 64 -8.64 11.06 -7.14
CA SER A 64 -8.77 9.62 -6.91
C SER A 64 -10.16 9.11 -7.34
N ALA A 65 -10.26 7.84 -7.72
CA ALA A 65 -11.50 7.27 -8.23
C ALA A 65 -12.68 7.34 -7.24
N ASP A 66 -12.37 7.32 -5.93
CA ASP A 66 -13.33 7.46 -4.82
C ASP A 66 -13.57 8.92 -4.40
N GLY A 67 -12.83 9.88 -4.97
CA GLY A 67 -12.91 11.31 -4.69
C GLY A 67 -12.33 11.73 -3.33
N SER A 68 -11.59 10.85 -2.65
CA SER A 68 -10.94 11.13 -1.36
C SER A 68 -9.76 12.09 -1.47
N LEU A 69 -9.06 12.09 -2.61
CA LEU A 69 -7.86 12.88 -2.85
C LEU A 69 -8.00 13.69 -4.14
N THR A 70 -7.81 15.01 -4.03
CA THR A 70 -7.67 15.89 -5.19
C THR A 70 -6.35 16.67 -5.10
N ARG A 71 -5.59 16.67 -6.20
CA ARG A 71 -4.39 17.48 -6.39
C ARG A 71 -4.50 18.27 -7.68
N SER A 72 -4.01 19.50 -7.67
CA SER A 72 -3.95 20.32 -8.87
C SER A 72 -2.60 20.98 -9.06
N THR A 73 -2.24 21.24 -10.32
CA THR A 73 -1.05 21.98 -10.71
C THR A 73 -1.32 22.67 -12.05
N ALA A 74 -0.42 23.56 -12.48
CA ALA A 74 -0.51 24.19 -13.79
C ALA A 74 0.72 23.88 -14.63
N THR A 75 0.57 23.86 -15.95
CA THR A 75 1.71 23.66 -16.86
C THR A 75 2.67 24.84 -16.83
N ASN A 76 3.97 24.54 -16.90
CA ASN A 76 5.02 25.55 -16.97
C ASN A 76 5.19 26.14 -18.39
N ALA A 77 6.21 26.98 -18.58
CA ALA A 77 6.50 27.63 -19.88
C ALA A 77 6.78 26.64 -21.03
N GLY A 78 7.21 25.42 -20.73
CA GLY A 78 7.40 24.34 -21.71
C GLY A 78 6.16 23.46 -21.91
N GLY A 79 5.03 23.78 -21.26
CA GLY A 79 3.82 22.96 -21.27
C GLY A 79 3.90 21.72 -20.38
N ALA A 80 4.98 21.57 -19.59
CA ALA A 80 5.17 20.41 -18.72
C ALA A 80 4.50 20.58 -17.36
N TYR A 81 4.03 19.48 -16.78
CA TYR A 81 3.44 19.42 -15.45
C TYR A 81 3.92 18.20 -14.67
N VAL A 82 3.88 18.29 -13.33
CA VAL A 82 4.12 17.18 -12.41
C VAL A 82 3.15 17.32 -11.24
N VAL A 83 2.42 16.25 -10.93
CA VAL A 83 1.58 16.09 -9.74
C VAL A 83 2.20 14.97 -8.91
N ALA A 84 2.92 15.34 -7.86
CA ALA A 84 3.55 14.41 -6.92
C ALA A 84 2.66 14.17 -5.70
N ALA A 85 3.13 13.34 -4.76
CA ALA A 85 2.41 13.02 -3.54
C ALA A 85 1.09 12.27 -3.79
N LEU A 86 1.10 11.33 -4.74
CA LEU A 86 -0.04 10.47 -5.06
C LEU A 86 0.22 9.04 -4.53
N PRO A 87 -0.57 8.55 -3.56
CA PRO A 87 -0.55 7.14 -3.17
C PRO A 87 -0.84 6.21 -4.34
N GLY A 88 -0.47 4.93 -4.22
CA GLY A 88 -0.88 3.90 -5.19
C GLY A 88 -2.40 3.82 -5.30
N GLY A 89 -2.94 3.77 -6.52
CA GLY A 89 -4.38 3.75 -6.73
C GLY A 89 -4.83 4.12 -8.14
N THR A 90 -6.14 4.29 -8.30
CA THR A 90 -6.75 4.68 -9.57
C THR A 90 -7.19 6.14 -9.53
N TYR A 91 -6.83 6.90 -10.58
CA TYR A 91 -7.04 8.34 -10.68
C TYR A 91 -7.78 8.74 -11.96
N ASN A 92 -8.45 9.88 -11.88
CA ASN A 92 -9.02 10.60 -13.01
C ASN A 92 -8.21 11.89 -13.21
N LEU A 93 -7.68 12.10 -14.40
CA LEU A 93 -6.93 13.28 -14.80
C LEU A 93 -7.82 14.18 -15.66
N ALA A 94 -7.95 15.44 -15.28
CA ALA A 94 -8.62 16.47 -16.08
C ALA A 94 -7.63 17.58 -16.43
N VAL A 95 -7.64 18.02 -17.68
CA VAL A 95 -6.83 19.12 -18.19
C VAL A 95 -7.73 20.17 -18.81
N THR A 96 -7.57 21.43 -18.39
CA THR A 96 -8.32 22.55 -18.95
C THR A 96 -7.40 23.71 -19.31
N ALA A 97 -7.65 24.36 -20.46
CA ALA A 97 -6.95 25.54 -20.89
C ALA A 97 -7.91 26.48 -21.64
N LYS A 98 -7.71 27.79 -21.51
CA LYS A 98 -8.60 28.77 -22.14
C LYS A 98 -8.53 28.66 -23.67
N GLY A 99 -9.69 28.51 -24.32
CA GLY A 99 -9.80 28.37 -25.78
C GLY A 99 -9.58 26.93 -26.29
N PHE A 100 -9.50 25.96 -25.38
CA PHE A 100 -9.39 24.54 -25.70
C PHE A 100 -10.54 23.75 -25.07
N GLN A 101 -10.87 22.62 -25.70
CA GLN A 101 -11.77 21.62 -25.15
C GLN A 101 -11.17 21.00 -23.87
N LYS A 102 -12.02 20.59 -22.93
CA LYS A 102 -11.57 19.88 -21.73
C LYS A 102 -11.14 18.47 -22.10
N PHE A 103 -9.98 18.05 -21.62
CA PHE A 103 -9.53 16.66 -21.71
C PHE A 103 -9.76 15.94 -20.38
N SER A 104 -10.22 14.70 -20.44
CA SER A 104 -10.46 13.86 -19.27
C SER A 104 -9.97 12.44 -19.55
N ALA A 105 -8.97 11.98 -18.79
CA ALA A 105 -8.57 10.58 -18.76
C ALA A 105 -9.09 9.93 -17.47
N THR A 106 -9.89 8.87 -17.60
CA THR A 106 -10.48 8.17 -16.45
C THR A 106 -9.80 6.82 -16.23
N LYS A 107 -9.75 6.33 -14.99
CA LYS A 107 -9.13 5.04 -14.64
C LYS A 107 -7.63 4.94 -14.98
N VAL A 108 -6.88 6.01 -14.74
CA VAL A 108 -5.42 6.00 -14.78
C VAL A 108 -4.91 5.24 -13.55
N VAL A 109 -4.32 4.07 -13.74
CA VAL A 109 -3.73 3.28 -12.65
C VAL A 109 -2.32 3.78 -12.37
N LEU A 110 -2.03 4.03 -11.10
CA LEU A 110 -0.72 4.41 -10.58
C LEU A 110 -0.34 3.40 -9.51
N ASP A 111 0.64 2.55 -9.77
CA ASP A 111 1.17 1.60 -8.80
C ASP A 111 2.02 2.33 -7.74
N VAL A 112 2.30 1.66 -6.62
CA VAL A 112 3.13 2.15 -5.52
C VAL A 112 4.49 2.64 -6.02
N ALA A 113 4.84 3.85 -5.58
CA ALA A 113 6.06 4.56 -5.96
C ALA A 113 6.33 4.60 -7.50
N GLN A 114 5.27 4.51 -8.32
CA GLN A 114 5.39 4.58 -9.78
C GLN A 114 5.44 6.02 -10.29
N LYS A 115 6.06 6.22 -11.46
CA LYS A 115 6.33 7.53 -12.04
C LYS A 115 5.74 7.64 -13.44
N ILE A 116 4.42 7.62 -13.56
CA ILE A 116 3.81 7.58 -14.90
C ILE A 116 3.89 8.92 -15.62
N ARG A 117 4.03 8.85 -16.95
CA ARG A 117 3.94 9.98 -17.86
C ARG A 117 2.67 9.89 -18.70
N VAL A 118 1.92 10.99 -18.72
CA VAL A 118 0.64 11.14 -19.43
C VAL A 118 0.68 12.45 -20.23
N ASP A 119 1.11 12.35 -21.49
CA ASP A 119 1.11 13.48 -22.40
C ASP A 119 -0.30 13.73 -22.97
N VAL A 120 -0.70 15.00 -23.03
CA VAL A 120 -2.06 15.41 -23.41
C VAL A 120 -2.02 16.36 -24.59
N GLN A 121 -2.72 16.00 -25.66
CA GLN A 121 -2.93 16.89 -26.80
C GLN A 121 -4.34 17.49 -26.75
N LEU A 122 -4.43 18.81 -26.54
CA LEU A 122 -5.70 19.54 -26.52
C LEU A 122 -6.15 19.94 -27.93
N THR A 123 -7.46 19.91 -28.14
CA THR A 123 -8.10 20.42 -29.36
C THR A 123 -8.68 21.81 -29.08
N VAL A 124 -8.48 22.75 -30.02
CA VAL A 124 -9.08 24.08 -29.95
C VAL A 124 -10.61 23.95 -29.99
N GLY A 125 -11.31 24.62 -29.08
CA GLY A 125 -12.76 24.55 -28.96
C GLY A 125 -13.26 25.19 -27.66
N GLU A 126 -14.56 25.12 -27.42
CA GLU A 126 -15.13 25.59 -26.15
C GLU A 126 -14.86 24.60 -25.01
N ILE A 127 -14.65 25.11 -23.80
CA ILE A 127 -14.37 24.31 -22.58
C ILE A 127 -15.49 23.29 -22.28
N ASN A 128 -16.70 23.51 -22.80
CA ASN A 128 -17.86 22.64 -22.58
C ASN A 128 -17.78 21.31 -23.35
N GLU A 129 -16.93 21.20 -24.37
CA GLU A 129 -16.71 19.93 -25.07
C GLU A 129 -15.64 19.12 -24.35
N VAL A 130 -15.96 17.86 -24.03
CA VAL A 130 -15.11 16.95 -23.24
C VAL A 130 -14.62 15.82 -24.14
N ILE A 131 -13.30 15.63 -24.19
CA ILE A 131 -12.68 14.42 -24.75
C ILE A 131 -12.45 13.46 -23.59
N GLU A 132 -13.14 12.31 -23.61
CA GLU A 132 -12.96 11.25 -22.61
C GLU A 132 -12.10 10.12 -23.17
N VAL A 133 -11.03 9.78 -22.47
CA VAL A 133 -10.13 8.66 -22.80
C VAL A 133 -9.99 7.73 -21.61
N THR A 134 -9.95 6.41 -21.85
CA THR A 134 -9.68 5.42 -20.81
C THR A 134 -8.18 5.33 -20.50
N GLY A 135 -7.83 5.29 -19.23
CA GLY A 135 -6.45 5.40 -18.71
C GLY A 135 -5.49 4.32 -19.24
N GLU A 136 -5.99 3.11 -19.53
CA GLU A 136 -5.24 2.03 -20.18
C GLU A 136 -4.67 2.44 -21.55
N SER A 137 -5.31 3.40 -22.24
CA SER A 137 -4.89 3.90 -23.55
C SER A 137 -3.86 5.03 -23.45
N VAL A 138 -3.75 5.68 -22.28
CA VAL A 138 -2.93 6.89 -22.10
C VAL A 138 -1.64 6.61 -21.34
N VAL A 139 -1.62 5.60 -20.47
CA VAL A 139 -0.41 5.14 -19.79
C VAL A 139 0.22 4.03 -20.63
N GLN A 140 1.35 4.33 -21.28
CA GLN A 140 2.15 3.34 -22.00
C GLN A 140 3.58 3.42 -21.48
N VAL A 141 4.12 2.26 -21.08
CA VAL A 141 5.50 1.97 -20.63
C VAL A 141 6.14 3.02 -19.70
N GLU A 142 6.58 2.61 -18.52
CA GLU A 142 7.35 3.48 -17.64
C GLU A 142 8.62 4.00 -18.36
N THR A 143 8.67 5.31 -18.63
CA THR A 143 9.77 6.00 -19.34
C THR A 143 10.45 7.06 -18.48
N GLN A 144 9.96 7.29 -17.26
CA GLN A 144 10.50 8.28 -16.32
C GLN A 144 11.56 7.70 -15.40
N SER A 145 11.66 6.37 -15.29
CA SER A 145 12.65 5.69 -14.46
C SER A 145 13.45 4.67 -15.25
N SER A 146 14.73 4.51 -14.88
CA SER A 146 15.58 3.41 -15.34
C SER A 146 15.59 2.22 -14.37
N GLU A 147 14.74 2.26 -13.34
CA GLU A 147 14.69 1.23 -12.31
C GLU A 147 14.24 -0.12 -12.88
N LEU A 148 14.79 -1.20 -12.33
CA LEU A 148 14.31 -2.55 -12.55
C LEU A 148 13.50 -2.94 -11.32
N SER A 149 12.21 -3.18 -11.51
CA SER A 149 11.30 -3.54 -10.44
C SER A 149 10.21 -4.50 -10.88
N GLY A 150 9.55 -5.13 -9.91
CA GLY A 150 8.29 -5.83 -10.11
C GLY A 150 7.26 -5.42 -9.06
N THR A 151 6.03 -5.15 -9.49
CA THR A 151 4.90 -4.90 -8.61
C THR A 151 4.14 -6.20 -8.39
N VAL A 152 3.86 -6.53 -7.14
CA VAL A 152 2.94 -7.59 -6.75
C VAL A 152 1.64 -6.94 -6.31
N THR A 153 0.63 -7.09 -7.15
CA THR A 153 -0.68 -6.45 -6.99
C THR A 153 -1.47 -7.06 -5.84
N GLY A 154 -2.41 -6.29 -5.27
CA GLY A 154 -3.34 -6.80 -4.25
C GLY A 154 -4.11 -8.06 -4.70
N LYS A 155 -4.44 -8.17 -5.99
CA LYS A 155 -5.06 -9.38 -6.54
C LYS A 155 -4.15 -10.61 -6.41
N GLN A 156 -2.85 -10.46 -6.68
CA GLN A 156 -1.90 -11.57 -6.50
C GLN A 156 -1.75 -11.92 -5.02
N ILE A 157 -1.73 -10.90 -4.14
CA ILE A 157 -1.65 -11.10 -2.69
C ILE A 157 -2.86 -11.88 -2.16
N ASP A 158 -4.06 -11.53 -2.63
CA ASP A 158 -5.30 -12.17 -2.19
C ASP A 158 -5.52 -13.57 -2.79
N GLN A 159 -5.02 -13.83 -4.00
CA GLN A 159 -5.32 -15.06 -4.75
C GLN A 159 -4.23 -16.13 -4.69
N LEU A 160 -2.98 -15.74 -4.43
CA LEU A 160 -1.89 -16.71 -4.35
C LEU A 160 -1.83 -17.32 -2.95
N VAL A 161 -1.75 -18.65 -2.92
CA VAL A 161 -1.73 -19.39 -1.66
C VAL A 161 -0.41 -19.12 -0.94
N LEU A 162 -0.50 -18.54 0.25
CA LEU A 162 0.64 -18.24 1.11
C LEU A 162 0.73 -19.22 2.28
N ASN A 163 1.78 -20.04 2.28
CA ASN A 163 2.03 -20.93 3.39
C ASN A 163 2.46 -20.12 4.63
N GLY A 164 1.69 -20.18 5.72
CA GLY A 164 1.95 -19.40 6.92
C GLY A 164 1.55 -17.92 6.84
N ARG A 165 0.86 -17.51 5.76
CA ARG A 165 0.27 -16.17 5.56
C ARG A 165 1.25 -15.00 5.64
N ASN A 166 2.52 -15.26 5.36
CA ASN A 166 3.53 -14.22 5.27
C ASN A 166 3.68 -13.73 3.82
N PHE A 167 3.35 -12.45 3.58
CA PHE A 167 3.41 -11.81 2.27
C PHE A 167 4.82 -11.77 1.67
N THR A 168 5.88 -11.81 2.49
CA THR A 168 7.27 -11.69 2.01
C THR A 168 7.64 -12.80 1.03
N GLN A 169 6.98 -13.96 1.10
CA GLN A 169 7.15 -15.07 0.16
C GLN A 169 6.81 -14.67 -1.28
N LEU A 170 5.90 -13.72 -1.47
CA LEU A 170 5.46 -13.26 -2.79
C LEU A 170 6.52 -12.38 -3.48
N VAL A 171 7.54 -11.90 -2.78
CA VAL A 171 8.67 -11.17 -3.38
C VAL A 171 9.41 -12.07 -4.40
N ASN A 172 9.38 -13.39 -4.23
CA ASN A 172 9.93 -14.35 -5.20
C ASN A 172 9.22 -14.37 -6.57
N LEU A 173 8.05 -13.73 -6.70
CA LEU A 173 7.40 -13.55 -8.00
C LEU A 173 8.18 -12.60 -8.90
N VAL A 174 9.02 -11.75 -8.31
CA VAL A 174 9.82 -10.77 -9.04
C VAL A 174 11.12 -11.43 -9.55
N PRO A 175 11.42 -11.35 -10.85
CA PRO A 175 12.63 -11.93 -11.42
C PRO A 175 13.91 -11.44 -10.72
N GLY A 176 14.85 -12.36 -10.52
CA GLY A 176 16.12 -12.07 -9.86
C GLY A 176 16.07 -12.17 -8.34
N VAL A 177 14.89 -12.40 -7.74
CA VAL A 177 14.74 -12.67 -6.31
C VAL A 177 14.86 -14.17 -6.05
N VAL A 178 15.71 -14.53 -5.09
CA VAL A 178 15.91 -15.92 -4.64
C VAL A 178 15.67 -16.00 -3.13
N ASN A 179 14.78 -16.90 -2.73
CA ASN A 179 14.55 -17.21 -1.32
C ASN A 179 15.75 -17.97 -0.71
N GLN A 180 16.38 -17.39 0.31
CA GLN A 180 17.43 -18.02 1.11
C GLN A 180 17.06 -18.11 2.60
N THR A 181 15.78 -17.93 2.94
CA THR A 181 15.31 -17.98 4.33
C THR A 181 15.42 -19.37 4.94
N GLY A 182 15.47 -20.41 4.09
CA GLY A 182 15.36 -21.81 4.52
C GLY A 182 13.97 -22.16 5.07
N GLN A 183 12.99 -21.27 4.94
CA GLN A 183 11.63 -21.45 5.43
C GLN A 183 10.70 -21.86 4.29
N ASP A 184 10.10 -23.04 4.42
CA ASP A 184 9.01 -23.50 3.55
C ASP A 184 7.63 -22.96 4.02
N GLU A 185 7.43 -22.85 5.34
CA GLU A 185 6.34 -22.07 5.91
C GLU A 185 6.85 -20.70 6.35
N GLY A 186 6.23 -19.64 5.83
CA GLY A 186 6.53 -18.28 6.29
C GLY A 186 6.16 -18.09 7.75
N THR A 187 7.08 -17.51 8.51
CA THR A 187 6.90 -17.16 9.93
C THR A 187 7.04 -15.65 10.13
N VAL A 188 6.59 -15.14 11.28
CA VAL A 188 6.55 -13.70 11.58
C VAL A 188 7.22 -13.37 12.91
N GLY A 189 7.50 -12.09 13.14
CA GLY A 189 8.15 -11.62 14.36
C GLY A 189 9.56 -12.19 14.53
N ILE A 190 9.93 -12.56 15.76
CA ILE A 190 11.28 -13.07 16.09
C ILE A 190 11.66 -14.37 15.38
N TYR A 191 10.67 -15.17 14.96
CA TYR A 191 10.91 -16.39 14.20
C TYR A 191 10.91 -16.16 12.69
N GLY A 192 10.45 -14.98 12.25
CA GLY A 192 10.41 -14.55 10.87
C GLY A 192 11.79 -14.50 10.24
N ASN A 193 11.80 -14.48 8.90
CA ASN A 193 13.04 -14.31 8.15
C ASN A 193 12.76 -13.69 6.78
N VAL A 194 13.59 -12.73 6.37
CA VAL A 194 13.52 -12.07 5.06
C VAL A 194 14.86 -12.11 4.33
N ALA A 195 15.61 -13.20 4.48
CA ALA A 195 16.81 -13.47 3.73
C ALA A 195 16.51 -13.81 2.27
N PHE A 196 16.20 -12.79 1.47
CA PHE A 196 16.02 -12.90 0.03
C PHE A 196 17.24 -12.31 -0.69
N SER A 197 17.81 -13.02 -1.64
CA SER A 197 18.91 -12.51 -2.47
C SER A 197 18.30 -11.86 -3.71
N MET A 198 18.51 -10.56 -3.91
CA MET A 198 18.06 -9.84 -5.12
C MET A 198 19.24 -9.64 -6.07
N ASN A 199 19.15 -10.20 -7.27
CA ASN A 199 20.22 -10.15 -8.29
C ASN A 199 21.61 -10.63 -7.78
N GLY A 200 21.63 -11.57 -6.84
CA GLY A 200 22.86 -12.09 -6.22
C GLY A 200 23.42 -11.22 -5.09
N GLY A 201 22.70 -10.17 -4.68
CA GLY A 201 23.04 -9.34 -3.52
C GLY A 201 22.95 -10.09 -2.20
N ARG A 202 23.60 -9.54 -1.16
CA ARG A 202 23.56 -10.08 0.20
C ARG A 202 22.15 -9.95 0.78
N THR A 203 21.68 -10.98 1.45
CA THR A 203 20.35 -11.08 2.05
C THR A 203 20.09 -10.02 3.13
N GLU A 204 21.14 -9.58 3.82
CA GLU A 204 21.08 -8.56 4.87
C GLU A 204 21.08 -7.13 4.31
N TYR A 205 21.33 -6.97 3.01
CA TYR A 205 21.47 -5.67 2.34
C TYR A 205 20.22 -5.29 1.56
N ASN A 206 19.08 -5.89 1.90
CA ASN A 206 17.80 -5.42 1.40
C ASN A 206 17.22 -4.37 2.33
N ASN A 207 16.51 -3.40 1.74
CA ASN A 207 15.63 -2.51 2.47
C ASN A 207 14.21 -3.06 2.45
N TRP A 208 13.50 -2.87 3.55
CA TRP A 208 12.08 -3.17 3.67
C TRP A 208 11.40 -1.96 4.25
N GLU A 209 10.48 -1.41 3.49
CA GLU A 209 9.74 -0.21 3.81
C GLU A 209 8.24 -0.54 3.85
N LEU A 210 7.54 0.10 4.79
CA LEU A 210 6.10 0.00 4.97
C LEU A 210 5.54 1.42 4.98
N ASP A 211 4.72 1.76 3.99
CA ASP A 211 4.17 3.09 3.75
C ASP A 211 5.28 4.18 3.77
N GLY A 212 6.43 3.89 3.13
CA GLY A 212 7.63 4.73 3.07
C GLY A 212 8.48 4.80 4.35
N GLY A 213 8.18 3.99 5.37
CA GLY A 213 8.92 3.92 6.63
C GLY A 213 9.77 2.66 6.76
N ASP A 214 10.99 2.78 7.32
CA ASP A 214 11.88 1.62 7.59
C ASP A 214 11.17 0.58 8.48
N ASN A 215 10.97 -0.62 7.93
CA ASN A 215 10.33 -1.74 8.61
C ASN A 215 11.32 -2.86 8.97
N MET A 216 12.62 -2.64 8.76
CA MET A 216 13.65 -3.63 9.03
C MET A 216 14.05 -3.67 10.52
N ASP A 217 14.27 -4.87 11.07
CA ASP A 217 15.00 -4.99 12.34
C ASP A 217 16.48 -4.68 12.11
N ASN A 218 16.90 -3.52 12.59
CA ASN A 218 18.24 -2.98 12.40
C ASN A 218 19.31 -3.68 13.26
N GLY A 219 18.92 -4.56 14.19
CA GLY A 219 19.85 -5.39 14.94
C GLY A 219 20.32 -6.59 14.12
N SER A 220 19.38 -7.37 13.58
CA SER A 220 19.68 -8.59 12.82
C SER A 220 19.84 -8.37 11.31
N ASN A 221 19.20 -7.34 10.75
CA ASN A 221 18.96 -7.19 9.31
C ASN A 221 18.43 -8.49 8.65
N ALA A 222 17.66 -9.29 9.40
CA ALA A 222 17.11 -10.55 8.92
C ALA A 222 15.59 -10.69 9.14
N THR A 223 14.96 -9.81 9.92
CA THR A 223 13.52 -9.84 10.23
C THR A 223 12.87 -8.47 10.05
N LEU A 224 11.53 -8.43 9.97
CA LEU A 224 10.75 -7.19 9.94
C LEU A 224 10.20 -6.85 11.33
N ASN A 225 10.03 -5.55 11.60
CA ASN A 225 9.38 -5.06 12.82
C ASN A 225 7.87 -5.35 12.78
N VAL A 226 7.26 -5.19 11.60
CA VAL A 226 5.83 -5.42 11.36
C VAL A 226 5.66 -6.33 10.15
N TYR A 227 4.81 -7.33 10.29
CA TYR A 227 4.35 -8.18 9.19
C TYR A 227 2.86 -7.92 8.99
N PRO A 228 2.45 -7.01 8.09
CA PRO A 228 1.04 -6.79 7.81
C PRO A 228 0.38 -8.08 7.33
N ASN A 229 -0.87 -8.30 7.75
CA ASN A 229 -1.67 -9.36 7.18
C ASN A 229 -1.88 -9.11 5.68
N PRO A 230 -1.97 -10.15 4.84
CA PRO A 230 -2.24 -10.00 3.41
C PRO A 230 -3.47 -9.12 3.12
N GLU A 231 -4.54 -9.21 3.92
CA GLU A 231 -5.75 -8.39 3.74
C GLU A 231 -5.51 -6.90 3.92
N ALA A 232 -4.46 -6.50 4.65
CA ALA A 232 -4.13 -5.10 4.91
C ALA A 232 -3.22 -4.49 3.84
N ILE A 233 -2.61 -5.30 2.97
CA ILE A 233 -1.67 -4.82 1.95
C ILE A 233 -2.45 -4.48 0.67
N ALA A 234 -2.25 -3.28 0.15
CA ALA A 234 -2.81 -2.87 -1.14
C ALA A 234 -2.01 -3.50 -2.28
N GLU A 235 -0.69 -3.34 -2.23
CA GLU A 235 0.29 -3.94 -3.12
C GLU A 235 1.69 -3.73 -2.53
N PHE A 236 2.70 -4.34 -3.14
CA PHE A 236 4.08 -4.00 -2.84
C PHE A 236 4.94 -4.05 -4.09
N LYS A 237 6.00 -3.25 -4.08
CA LYS A 237 6.95 -3.12 -5.18
C LYS A 237 8.32 -3.57 -4.74
N VAL A 238 8.96 -4.42 -5.55
CA VAL A 238 10.32 -4.91 -5.32
C VAL A 238 11.24 -4.26 -6.33
N LEU A 239 12.10 -3.37 -5.86
CA LEU A 239 13.13 -2.66 -6.61
C LEU A 239 14.42 -3.47 -6.55
N THR A 240 14.89 -4.01 -7.68
CA THR A 240 16.04 -4.93 -7.71
C THR A 240 17.30 -4.32 -8.31
N SER A 241 17.20 -3.22 -9.05
CA SER A 241 18.35 -2.47 -9.59
C SER A 241 17.95 -1.06 -10.03
N ASN A 242 18.94 -0.17 -10.15
CA ASN A 242 18.80 1.17 -10.74
C ASN A 242 17.71 2.05 -10.12
N TYR A 243 17.29 1.73 -8.89
CA TYR A 243 16.35 2.52 -8.13
C TYR A 243 17.00 3.81 -7.63
N GLY A 244 16.20 4.84 -7.38
CA GLY A 244 16.71 6.16 -7.06
C GLY A 244 17.37 6.25 -5.68
N ALA A 245 18.19 7.29 -5.49
CA ALA A 245 18.96 7.50 -4.27
C ALA A 245 18.12 7.77 -3.01
N GLN A 246 16.80 7.97 -3.15
CA GLN A 246 15.90 8.04 -2.00
C GLN A 246 15.86 6.73 -1.22
N TYR A 247 16.03 5.59 -1.89
CA TYR A 247 16.15 4.28 -1.26
C TYR A 247 17.61 4.02 -0.85
N GLY A 248 18.04 4.74 0.19
CA GLY A 248 19.39 4.64 0.73
C GLY A 248 19.60 3.39 1.59
N ARG A 249 20.60 3.45 2.50
CA ARG A 249 20.93 2.43 3.51
C ARG A 249 21.65 1.17 2.99
N ASN A 250 21.07 0.40 2.06
CA ASN A 250 21.68 -0.83 1.58
C ASN A 250 21.72 -0.94 0.05
N GLY A 251 22.50 -1.90 -0.46
CA GLY A 251 22.85 -2.01 -1.88
C GLY A 251 22.41 -3.29 -2.60
N SER A 252 21.47 -4.07 -2.04
CA SER A 252 20.85 -5.22 -2.73
C SER A 252 19.59 -4.74 -3.46
N GLY A 253 18.41 -4.87 -2.83
CA GLY A 253 17.19 -4.27 -3.35
C GLY A 253 16.28 -3.77 -2.24
N THR A 254 15.20 -3.11 -2.64
CA THR A 254 14.24 -2.46 -1.74
C THR A 254 12.86 -3.04 -1.97
N VAL A 255 12.17 -3.41 -0.89
CA VAL A 255 10.75 -3.79 -0.93
C VAL A 255 9.93 -2.69 -0.29
N GLU A 256 9.09 -2.04 -1.09
CA GLU A 256 8.14 -1.01 -0.66
C GLU A 256 6.76 -1.64 -0.52
N VAL A 257 6.21 -1.68 0.69
CA VAL A 257 4.90 -2.26 0.97
C VAL A 257 3.93 -1.13 1.29
N GLU A 258 2.80 -1.08 0.57
CA GLU A 258 1.74 -0.11 0.84
C GLU A 258 0.52 -0.80 1.45
N THR A 259 -0.02 -0.23 2.51
CA THR A 259 -1.25 -0.69 3.14
C THR A 259 -2.48 -0.09 2.47
N LYS A 260 -3.62 -0.77 2.60
CA LYS A 260 -4.89 -0.27 2.07
C LYS A 260 -5.30 1.00 2.83
N SER A 261 -5.69 2.03 2.09
CA SER A 261 -6.28 3.24 2.66
C SER A 261 -7.81 3.12 2.78
N GLY A 262 -8.39 3.84 3.75
CA GLY A 262 -9.84 3.96 3.86
C GLY A 262 -10.48 4.78 2.74
N GLY A 263 -11.78 4.57 2.50
CA GLY A 263 -12.56 5.34 1.53
C GLY A 263 -13.85 5.93 2.11
N SER A 264 -14.65 6.57 1.25
CA SER A 264 -15.92 7.22 1.63
C SER A 264 -17.05 6.25 2.04
N SER A 265 -16.84 4.96 1.81
CA SER A 265 -17.76 3.88 2.18
C SER A 265 -17.11 2.97 3.22
N PHE A 266 -17.89 2.46 4.16
CA PHE A 266 -17.42 1.44 5.08
C PHE A 266 -17.27 0.10 4.35
N HIS A 267 -16.16 -0.58 4.58
CA HIS A 267 -15.88 -1.93 4.08
C HIS A 267 -14.99 -2.68 5.06
N GLY A 268 -14.85 -3.99 4.86
CA GLY A 268 -14.02 -4.82 5.72
C GLY A 268 -14.09 -6.27 5.29
N SER A 269 -13.20 -7.07 5.86
CA SER A 269 -13.18 -8.52 5.70
C SER A 269 -13.06 -9.20 7.06
N ALA A 270 -13.47 -10.44 7.14
CA ALA A 270 -13.17 -11.34 8.25
C ALA A 270 -12.66 -12.66 7.66
N PHE A 271 -11.68 -13.27 8.32
CA PHE A 271 -11.04 -14.48 7.83
C PHE A 271 -10.67 -15.43 8.97
N GLU A 272 -10.56 -16.71 8.64
CA GLU A 272 -10.04 -17.80 9.48
C GLU A 272 -9.33 -18.78 8.55
N TYR A 273 -8.07 -19.05 8.84
CA TYR A 273 -7.26 -20.04 8.16
C TYR A 273 -6.83 -21.11 9.15
N LEU A 274 -7.25 -22.33 8.88
CA LEU A 274 -6.89 -23.50 9.66
C LEU A 274 -5.79 -24.28 8.92
N ARG A 275 -4.70 -24.57 9.63
CA ARG A 275 -3.74 -25.59 9.22
C ARG A 275 -3.56 -26.60 10.34
N ASN A 276 -3.70 -27.87 10.00
CA ASN A 276 -3.75 -28.95 10.98
C ASN A 276 -2.98 -30.18 10.49
N ASP A 277 -2.31 -30.89 11.40
CA ASP A 277 -1.59 -32.13 11.14
C ASP A 277 -2.45 -33.20 10.46
N VAL A 278 -3.76 -33.21 10.69
CA VAL A 278 -4.70 -34.13 10.03
C VAL A 278 -4.82 -33.93 8.52
N PHE A 279 -4.52 -32.72 8.02
CA PHE A 279 -4.57 -32.40 6.59
C PHE A 279 -3.18 -32.45 5.93
N ASN A 280 -2.11 -32.49 6.72
CA ASN A 280 -0.74 -32.45 6.22
C ASN A 280 -0.28 -33.83 5.75
N ALA A 281 0.38 -33.87 4.59
CA ALA A 281 1.13 -35.03 4.16
C ALA A 281 2.33 -35.28 5.09
N ARG A 282 2.83 -36.52 5.12
CA ARG A 282 4.05 -36.87 5.86
C ARG A 282 5.28 -36.32 5.13
N PRO A 283 6.27 -35.74 5.83
CA PRO A 283 7.56 -35.42 5.24
C PRO A 283 8.20 -36.67 4.64
N TRP A 284 8.86 -36.55 3.48
CA TRP A 284 9.45 -37.71 2.81
C TRP A 284 10.59 -38.32 3.64
N GLU A 285 11.31 -37.49 4.38
CA GLU A 285 12.44 -37.86 5.25
C GLU A 285 12.01 -38.81 6.37
N SER A 286 10.76 -38.67 6.84
CA SER A 286 10.19 -39.46 7.93
C SER A 286 9.78 -40.87 7.49
N GLY A 287 9.79 -41.16 6.19
CA GLY A 287 9.35 -42.44 5.63
C GLY A 287 7.88 -42.77 5.92
N ASN A 288 7.50 -44.02 5.66
CA ASN A 288 6.14 -44.52 5.92
C ASN A 288 6.07 -45.37 7.21
N ASP A 289 6.76 -44.97 8.27
CA ASP A 289 6.74 -45.70 9.54
C ASP A 289 5.43 -45.40 10.31
N PRO A 290 4.55 -46.38 10.53
CA PRO A 290 3.32 -46.17 11.30
C PRO A 290 3.58 -45.83 12.78
N ALA A 291 4.77 -46.18 13.32
CA ALA A 291 5.14 -45.90 14.71
C ALA A 291 5.50 -44.43 14.97
N HIS A 292 5.76 -43.66 13.91
CA HIS A 292 6.10 -42.23 13.98
C HIS A 292 5.00 -41.41 13.28
N PRO A 293 3.89 -41.08 13.97
CA PRO A 293 2.84 -40.26 13.40
C PRO A 293 3.33 -38.83 13.12
N ASN A 294 2.62 -38.10 12.25
CA ASN A 294 2.89 -36.68 12.01
C ASN A 294 2.91 -35.92 13.35
N PRO A 295 3.93 -35.09 13.60
CA PRO A 295 3.94 -34.25 14.79
C PRO A 295 2.66 -33.41 14.86
N PRO A 296 2.08 -33.22 16.06
CA PRO A 296 0.89 -32.43 16.21
C PRO A 296 1.17 -31.00 15.76
N TYR A 297 0.30 -30.47 14.91
CA TYR A 297 0.43 -29.13 14.34
C TYR A 297 -0.96 -28.55 14.20
N LYS A 298 -1.24 -27.46 14.92
CA LYS A 298 -2.55 -26.80 14.90
C LYS A 298 -2.35 -25.30 14.86
N LYS A 299 -2.72 -24.68 13.76
CA LYS A 299 -2.61 -23.24 13.53
C LYS A 299 -3.99 -22.70 13.13
N HIS A 300 -4.41 -21.69 13.89
CA HIS A 300 -5.60 -20.89 13.63
C HIS A 300 -5.13 -19.47 13.40
N ASP A 301 -5.38 -18.96 12.20
CA ASP A 301 -4.98 -17.62 11.81
C ASP A 301 -6.22 -16.87 11.36
N PHE A 302 -6.75 -16.07 12.27
CA PHE A 302 -8.00 -15.35 12.10
C PHE A 302 -7.82 -13.87 12.37
N GLY A 303 -8.72 -13.10 11.79
CA GLY A 303 -8.66 -11.66 11.90
C GLY A 303 -9.72 -11.01 11.04
N TYR A 304 -9.63 -9.69 11.00
CA TYR A 304 -10.56 -8.86 10.27
C TYR A 304 -9.89 -7.55 9.88
N THR A 305 -10.47 -6.87 8.90
CA THR A 305 -10.12 -5.50 8.50
C THR A 305 -11.38 -4.65 8.53
N VAL A 306 -11.24 -3.36 8.82
CA VAL A 306 -12.36 -2.40 8.77
C VAL A 306 -11.84 -1.08 8.25
N GLY A 307 -12.29 -0.68 7.07
CA GLY A 307 -12.02 0.62 6.49
C GLY A 307 -13.27 1.46 6.34
N GLY A 308 -13.09 2.77 6.28
CA GLY A 308 -14.16 3.71 5.96
C GLY A 308 -13.87 5.14 6.39
N PRO A 309 -14.88 6.02 6.32
CA PRO A 309 -14.73 7.40 6.74
C PRO A 309 -14.83 7.52 8.27
N VAL A 310 -14.00 8.38 8.86
CA VAL A 310 -14.20 8.83 10.25
C VAL A 310 -15.43 9.71 10.26
N TYR A 311 -16.59 9.12 10.57
CA TYR A 311 -17.90 9.78 10.44
C TYR A 311 -18.48 10.12 11.81
N LEU A 312 -18.58 11.43 12.10
CA LEU A 312 -19.20 11.95 13.32
C LEU A 312 -20.39 12.84 12.92
N PRO A 313 -21.64 12.31 13.00
CA PRO A 313 -22.84 13.05 12.60
C PRO A 313 -22.86 14.45 13.20
N ASN A 314 -23.14 15.46 12.37
CA ASN A 314 -23.25 16.88 12.75
C ASN A 314 -22.00 17.54 13.38
N HIS A 315 -20.87 16.83 13.49
CA HIS A 315 -19.67 17.35 14.13
C HIS A 315 -18.44 17.33 13.21
N TYR A 316 -18.21 16.23 12.49
CA TYR A 316 -17.03 16.08 11.65
C TYR A 316 -17.25 15.09 10.52
N ASN A 317 -16.79 15.47 9.32
CA ASN A 317 -16.82 14.63 8.12
C ASN A 317 -18.22 14.04 7.81
N ALA A 318 -19.27 14.85 8.01
CA ALA A 318 -20.66 14.43 7.81
C ALA A 318 -20.96 14.02 6.36
N ASP A 319 -20.21 14.58 5.41
CA ASP A 319 -20.25 14.24 3.99
C ASP A 319 -19.34 13.07 3.60
N LYS A 320 -18.53 12.54 4.53
CA LYS A 320 -17.62 11.39 4.34
C LYS A 320 -16.58 11.61 3.23
N LYS A 321 -16.02 12.82 3.15
CA LYS A 321 -15.08 13.24 2.09
C LYS A 321 -13.72 13.74 2.59
N LYS A 322 -13.49 13.74 3.91
CA LYS A 322 -12.30 14.38 4.50
C LYS A 322 -11.29 13.37 5.06
N THR A 323 -11.75 12.54 5.99
CA THR A 323 -10.85 11.71 6.80
C THR A 323 -11.32 10.28 6.77
N PHE A 324 -10.38 9.38 6.52
CA PHE A 324 -10.61 7.96 6.32
C PHE A 324 -9.67 7.16 7.22
N PHE A 325 -10.07 5.93 7.51
CA PHE A 325 -9.30 4.96 8.28
C PHE A 325 -9.38 3.60 7.60
N PHE A 326 -8.41 2.74 7.90
CA PHE A 326 -8.37 1.33 7.58
C PHE A 326 -7.73 0.56 8.74
#